data_AF-A0A914MF60-F1
#
_entry.id   AF-A0A914MF60-F1
#
_cell.length_a   1.000
_cell.length_b   1.000
_cell.length_c   1.000
_cell.angle_alpha   90.00
_cell.angle_beta   90.00
_cell.angle_gamma   90.00
#
_symmetry.space_group_name_H-M   'P 1'
#
loop_
_entity.id
_entity.type
_entity.pdbx_description
1 polymer ?
#
loop_
_entity_poly.entity_id
_entity_poly.type
_entity_poly.pdbx_seq_one_letter_code
_entity_poly.pdbx_strand_id
1 'polypeptide(L)'
;MFVDENLAQISQDIGLLSLGANDKQIEQLATVYWFIIEFGLCKQNGKICAIGAGLLSAYGELKYACSNEPEHEPFNPEITSLRPYVDSDYQPVYFVADSIKKALEDVRSFAYSICPKYSNIYYPLTRTVKQFNNKEMVKNRVNTLKKECEGMQRELEKIIIKE
;
A
#
# COMPACT_ATOMS: atom_id res chain seq x y z
N MET A 1 -12.95 3.39 4.22
CA MET A 1 -11.62 2.97 3.73
C MET A 1 -10.49 3.54 4.58
N PHE A 2 -10.14 4.82 4.51
CA PHE A 2 -8.95 5.40 5.19
C PHE A 2 -9.01 5.57 6.72
N VAL A 3 -10.04 5.02 7.37
CA VAL A 3 -10.04 4.83 8.83
C VAL A 3 -9.23 3.58 9.21
N ASP A 4 -9.08 2.63 8.27
CA ASP A 4 -8.15 1.50 8.42
C ASP A 4 -6.71 1.96 8.19
N GLU A 5 -5.85 1.70 9.16
CA GLU A 5 -4.45 2.14 9.15
C GLU A 5 -3.66 1.54 7.98
N ASN A 6 -3.93 0.28 7.60
CA ASN A 6 -3.19 -0.39 6.55
C ASN A 6 -3.59 0.16 5.17
N LEU A 7 -4.88 0.41 4.92
CA LEU A 7 -5.33 1.06 3.68
C LEU A 7 -4.79 2.49 3.56
N ALA A 8 -4.83 3.25 4.66
CA ALA A 8 -4.23 4.59 4.68
C ALA A 8 -2.73 4.53 4.38
N GLN A 9 -2.01 3.53 4.92
CA GLN A 9 -0.60 3.34 4.67
C GLN A 9 -0.31 2.91 3.22
N ILE A 10 -1.13 2.05 2.61
CA ILE A 10 -0.99 1.68 1.19
C ILE A 10 -1.07 2.93 0.31
N SER A 11 -2.10 3.77 0.52
CA SER A 11 -2.26 5.01 -0.25
C SER A 11 -1.10 5.97 -0.04
N GLN A 12 -0.60 6.10 1.19
CA GLN A 12 0.58 6.91 1.46
C GLN A 12 1.84 6.36 0.78
N ASP A 13 2.07 5.06 0.86
CA ASP A 13 3.26 4.41 0.30
C ASP A 13 3.28 4.57 -1.22
N ILE A 14 2.17 4.33 -1.91
CA ILE A 14 2.04 4.58 -3.36
C ILE A 14 2.37 6.05 -3.69
N GLY A 15 1.85 7.00 -2.93
CA GLY A 15 2.12 8.42 -3.12
C GLY A 15 3.61 8.78 -2.93
N LEU A 16 4.26 8.24 -1.90
CA LEU A 16 5.69 8.47 -1.65
C LEU A 16 6.59 7.85 -2.73
N LEU A 17 6.17 6.72 -3.29
CA LEU A 17 6.90 6.03 -4.37
C LEU A 17 6.80 6.76 -5.71
N SER A 18 5.69 7.47 -5.93
CA SER A 18 5.53 8.29 -7.14
C SER A 18 6.54 9.45 -7.21
N LEU A 19 7.10 9.88 -6.07
CA LEU A 19 8.01 11.02 -6.02
C LEU A 19 9.38 10.67 -6.64
N GLY A 20 9.58 11.14 -7.86
CA GLY A 20 10.81 10.93 -8.64
C GLY A 20 10.81 9.63 -9.47
N ALA A 21 9.67 8.95 -9.54
CA ALA A 21 9.42 7.89 -10.50
C ALA A 21 9.36 8.45 -11.94
N ASN A 22 9.74 7.65 -12.92
CA ASN A 22 9.52 7.96 -14.33
C ASN A 22 8.08 7.61 -14.76
N ASP A 23 7.66 8.06 -15.94
CA ASP A 23 6.28 7.89 -16.42
C ASP A 23 5.81 6.43 -16.43
N LYS A 24 6.69 5.49 -16.83
CA LYS A 24 6.37 4.06 -16.79
C LYS A 24 6.10 3.55 -15.37
N GLN A 25 6.93 3.97 -14.41
CA GLN A 25 6.74 3.61 -13.00
C GLN A 25 5.48 4.27 -12.42
N ILE A 26 5.17 5.51 -12.83
CA ILE A 26 3.93 6.20 -12.44
C ILE A 26 2.72 5.43 -12.95
N GLU A 27 2.73 4.98 -14.21
CA GLU A 27 1.66 4.17 -14.80
C GLU A 27 1.47 2.85 -14.04
N GLN A 28 2.56 2.17 -13.71
CA GLN A 28 2.52 0.95 -12.89
C GLN A 28 1.93 1.19 -11.50
N LEU A 29 2.35 2.25 -10.82
CA LEU A 29 1.82 2.64 -9.50
C LEU A 29 0.35 3.04 -9.56
N ALA A 30 -0.06 3.78 -10.59
CA ALA A 30 -1.44 4.16 -10.82
C ALA A 30 -2.32 2.93 -11.07
N THR A 31 -1.81 1.96 -11.83
CA THR A 31 -2.51 0.70 -12.09
C THR A 31 -2.67 -0.13 -10.82
N VAL A 32 -1.63 -0.22 -9.97
CA VAL A 32 -1.75 -0.86 -8.65
C VAL A 32 -2.79 -0.13 -7.79
N TYR A 33 -2.75 1.21 -7.77
CA TYR A 33 -3.74 2.01 -7.03
C TYR A 33 -5.17 1.73 -7.52
N TRP A 34 -5.38 1.67 -8.84
CA TRP A 34 -6.67 1.34 -9.44
C TRP A 34 -7.20 0.00 -8.91
N PHE A 35 -6.38 -1.05 -8.95
CA PHE A 35 -6.82 -2.40 -8.61
C PHE A 35 -6.80 -2.74 -7.12
N ILE A 36 -6.32 -1.87 -6.23
CA ILE A 36 -6.38 -2.07 -4.77
C ILE A 36 -7.22 -1.02 -4.05
N ILE A 37 -7.08 0.26 -4.41
CA ILE A 37 -7.78 1.37 -3.75
C ILE A 37 -9.09 1.72 -4.47
N GLU A 38 -9.17 1.68 -5.80
CA GLU A 38 -10.42 2.02 -6.50
C GLU A 38 -11.35 0.81 -6.66
N PHE A 39 -10.82 -0.32 -7.13
CA PHE A 39 -11.59 -1.52 -7.47
C PHE A 39 -11.10 -2.79 -6.75
N GLY A 40 -10.38 -2.64 -5.64
CA GLY A 40 -9.83 -3.75 -4.89
C GLY A 40 -10.88 -4.59 -4.15
N LEU A 41 -10.62 -5.89 -4.10
CA LEU A 41 -11.34 -6.86 -3.28
C LEU A 41 -10.40 -7.46 -2.23
N CYS A 42 -10.97 -7.95 -1.13
CA CYS A 42 -10.22 -8.60 -0.05
C CYS A 42 -10.97 -9.85 0.42
N LYS A 43 -10.23 -10.89 0.80
CA LYS A 43 -10.80 -12.04 1.52
C LYS A 43 -11.03 -11.68 2.97
N GLN A 44 -12.21 -11.99 3.48
CA GLN A 44 -12.55 -11.89 4.90
C GLN A 44 -13.44 -13.07 5.28
N ASN A 45 -13.00 -13.88 6.25
CA ASN A 45 -13.74 -15.06 6.72
C ASN A 45 -14.19 -16.00 5.58
N GLY A 46 -13.31 -16.22 4.59
CA GLY A 46 -13.60 -17.07 3.43
C GLY A 46 -14.53 -16.46 2.38
N LYS A 47 -14.94 -15.19 2.53
CA LYS A 47 -15.76 -14.46 1.56
C LYS A 47 -14.96 -13.36 0.88
N ILE A 48 -15.33 -13.04 -0.36
CA ILE A 48 -14.83 -11.88 -1.08
C ILE A 48 -15.62 -10.65 -0.63
N CYS A 49 -14.92 -9.59 -0.26
CA CYS A 49 -15.51 -8.33 0.19
C CYS A 49 -14.86 -7.17 -0.56
N ALA A 50 -15.67 -6.20 -0.99
CA ALA A 50 -15.16 -5.00 -1.63
C ALA A 50 -14.47 -4.09 -0.62
N ILE A 51 -13.28 -3.61 -0.98
CA ILE A 51 -12.56 -2.57 -0.24
C ILE A 51 -12.40 -1.30 -1.07
N GLY A 52 -12.50 -1.39 -2.41
CA GLY A 52 -12.29 -0.30 -3.35
C GLY A 52 -13.35 0.82 -3.31
N ALA A 53 -12.93 2.06 -3.47
CA ALA A 53 -13.81 3.24 -3.42
C ALA A 53 -14.82 3.28 -4.57
N GLY A 54 -14.40 2.95 -5.79
CA GLY A 54 -15.28 2.83 -6.96
C GLY A 54 -16.38 1.80 -6.72
N LEU A 55 -16.02 0.62 -6.20
CA LEU A 55 -16.99 -0.41 -5.83
C LEU A 55 -17.95 0.06 -4.74
N LEU A 56 -17.42 0.61 -3.64
CA LEU A 56 -18.25 1.02 -2.50
C LEU A 56 -19.20 2.18 -2.81
N SER A 57 -18.96 2.93 -3.89
CA SER A 57 -19.81 4.04 -4.33
C SER A 57 -20.75 3.69 -5.49
N ALA A 58 -20.58 2.52 -6.14
CA ALA A 58 -21.37 2.10 -7.29
C ALA A 58 -22.18 0.83 -6.99
N TYR A 59 -23.48 0.98 -6.75
CA TYR A 59 -24.37 -0.15 -6.38
C TYR A 59 -24.31 -1.33 -7.37
N GLY A 60 -24.41 -1.05 -8.68
CA GLY A 60 -24.41 -2.08 -9.71
C GLY A 60 -23.08 -2.83 -9.77
N GLU A 61 -21.98 -2.09 -9.79
CA GLU A 61 -20.65 -2.66 -9.89
C GLU A 61 -20.23 -3.39 -8.62
N LEU A 62 -20.63 -2.91 -7.43
CA LEU A 62 -20.42 -3.63 -6.17
C LEU A 62 -21.02 -5.04 -6.20
N LYS A 63 -22.26 -5.14 -6.68
CA LYS A 63 -22.97 -6.42 -6.79
C LYS A 63 -22.29 -7.32 -7.82
N TYR A 64 -21.90 -6.76 -8.97
CA TYR A 64 -21.20 -7.47 -10.03
C TYR A 64 -19.84 -8.00 -9.55
N ALA A 65 -18.99 -7.14 -8.99
CA ALA A 65 -17.64 -7.46 -8.50
C ALA A 65 -17.62 -8.54 -7.41
N CYS A 66 -18.64 -8.62 -6.57
CA CYS A 66 -18.77 -9.63 -5.51
C CYS A 66 -19.54 -10.89 -5.94
N SER A 67 -19.97 -10.99 -7.20
CA SER A 67 -20.67 -12.16 -7.76
C SER A 67 -19.68 -13.17 -8.35
N ASN A 68 -20.20 -14.23 -8.99
CA ASN A 68 -19.37 -15.18 -9.75
C ASN A 68 -19.29 -14.85 -11.25
N GLU A 69 -19.80 -13.68 -11.67
CA GLU A 69 -19.78 -13.24 -13.07
C GLU A 69 -18.41 -12.72 -13.55
N PRO A 70 -17.68 -11.87 -12.80
CA PRO A 70 -16.35 -11.43 -13.21
C PRO A 70 -15.27 -12.46 -12.89
N GLU A 71 -14.08 -12.27 -13.48
CA GLU A 71 -12.90 -13.03 -13.11
C GLU A 71 -12.24 -12.43 -11.85
N HIS A 72 -11.87 -13.31 -10.91
CA HIS A 72 -11.14 -12.95 -9.70
C HIS A 72 -9.72 -13.49 -9.76
N GLU A 73 -8.74 -12.59 -9.76
CA GLU A 73 -7.33 -12.95 -9.73
C GLU A 73 -6.70 -12.63 -8.37
N PRO A 74 -5.70 -13.39 -7.88
CA PRO A 74 -4.95 -13.02 -6.68
C PRO A 74 -4.23 -11.68 -6.87
N PHE A 75 -4.35 -10.78 -5.90
CA PHE A 75 -3.60 -9.52 -5.95
C PHE A 75 -2.09 -9.78 -5.86
N ASN A 76 -1.37 -9.40 -6.91
CA ASN A 76 0.09 -9.42 -6.97
C ASN A 76 0.53 -8.15 -7.72
N PRO A 77 1.09 -7.14 -7.05
CA PRO A 77 1.44 -5.87 -7.69
C PRO A 77 2.37 -5.98 -8.90
N GLU A 78 3.25 -6.98 -8.96
CA GLU A 78 4.11 -7.19 -10.14
C GLU A 78 3.31 -7.54 -11.40
N ILE A 79 2.23 -8.32 -11.24
CA ILE A 79 1.33 -8.72 -12.32
C ILE A 79 0.27 -7.64 -12.53
N THR A 80 -0.37 -7.21 -11.45
CA THR A 80 -1.44 -6.21 -11.45
C THR A 80 -0.99 -4.89 -12.07
N SER A 81 0.25 -4.44 -11.83
CA SER A 81 0.79 -3.19 -12.40
C SER A 81 0.89 -3.18 -13.93
N LEU A 82 0.77 -4.33 -14.58
CA LEU A 82 0.83 -4.49 -16.03
C LEU A 82 -0.57 -4.75 -16.63
N ARG A 83 -1.61 -4.85 -15.80
CA ARG A 83 -2.96 -5.15 -16.27
C ARG A 83 -3.61 -3.88 -16.85
N PRO A 84 -4.00 -3.87 -18.13
CA PRO A 84 -4.79 -2.77 -18.67
C PRO A 84 -6.17 -2.75 -18.00
N TYR A 85 -6.71 -1.56 -17.80
CA TYR A 85 -8.05 -1.35 -17.27
C TYR A 85 -8.84 -0.37 -18.15
N VAL A 86 -10.15 -0.38 -17.97
CA VAL A 86 -11.08 0.52 -18.66
C VAL A 86 -11.92 1.26 -17.61
N ASP A 87 -12.34 2.47 -17.90
CA ASP A 87 -13.16 3.31 -17.01
C ASP A 87 -14.61 3.48 -17.50
N SER A 88 -14.95 2.89 -18.65
CA SER A 88 -16.24 3.08 -19.32
C SER A 88 -17.30 2.04 -18.96
N ASP A 89 -16.90 0.88 -18.45
CA ASP A 89 -17.77 -0.24 -18.08
C ASP A 89 -17.21 -0.96 -16.84
N TYR A 90 -17.94 -1.96 -16.33
CA TYR A 90 -17.50 -2.78 -15.20
C TYR A 90 -16.17 -3.48 -15.50
N GLN A 91 -15.32 -3.60 -14.49
CA GLN A 91 -14.02 -4.24 -14.67
C GLN A 91 -14.19 -5.72 -15.03
N PRO A 92 -13.54 -6.22 -16.09
CA PRO A 92 -13.64 -7.64 -16.45
C PRO A 92 -12.91 -8.55 -15.45
N VAL A 93 -11.92 -7.99 -14.74
CA VAL A 93 -11.11 -8.68 -13.73
C VAL A 93 -11.00 -7.82 -12.49
N TYR A 94 -11.18 -8.44 -11.33
CA TYR A 94 -10.92 -7.83 -10.04
C TYR A 94 -9.82 -8.59 -9.30
N PHE A 95 -8.89 -7.86 -8.69
CA PHE A 95 -7.84 -8.46 -7.89
C PHE A 95 -8.27 -8.60 -6.43
N VAL A 96 -8.03 -9.79 -5.88
CA VAL A 96 -8.43 -10.17 -4.52
C VAL A 96 -7.18 -10.28 -3.64
N ALA A 97 -7.05 -9.38 -2.68
CA ALA A 97 -6.05 -9.48 -1.63
C ALA A 97 -6.43 -10.54 -0.58
N ASP A 98 -5.46 -11.30 -0.07
CA ASP A 98 -5.71 -12.26 1.02
C ASP A 98 -6.04 -11.55 2.34
N SER A 99 -5.44 -10.39 2.59
CA SER A 99 -5.79 -9.46 3.65
C SER A 99 -5.26 -8.07 3.30
N ILE A 100 -5.82 -7.01 3.90
CA ILE A 100 -5.32 -5.64 3.72
C ILE A 100 -3.85 -5.54 4.15
N LYS A 101 -3.48 -6.19 5.27
CA LYS A 101 -2.09 -6.23 5.75
C LYS A 101 -1.16 -6.89 4.72
N LYS A 102 -1.59 -8.01 4.13
CA LYS A 102 -0.81 -8.69 3.09
C LYS A 102 -0.66 -7.83 1.83
N ALA A 103 -1.72 -7.15 1.40
CA ALA A 103 -1.65 -6.19 0.30
C ALA A 103 -0.63 -5.07 0.57
N LEU A 104 -0.57 -4.55 1.80
CA LEU A 104 0.44 -3.57 2.19
C LEU A 104 1.87 -4.13 2.08
N GLU A 105 2.11 -5.35 2.57
CA GLU A 105 3.40 -6.03 2.45
C GLU A 105 3.80 -6.27 0.98
N ASP A 106 2.84 -6.65 0.14
CA ASP A 106 3.07 -6.90 -1.28
C ASP A 106 3.37 -5.61 -2.05
N VAL A 107 2.62 -4.53 -1.78
CA VAL A 107 2.87 -3.20 -2.37
C VAL A 107 4.27 -2.70 -1.99
N ARG A 108 4.69 -2.90 -0.73
CA ARG A 108 6.05 -2.54 -0.29
C ARG A 108 7.12 -3.39 -0.95
N SER A 109 6.89 -4.70 -1.07
CA SER A 109 7.81 -5.61 -1.77
C SER A 109 8.00 -5.19 -3.24
N PHE A 110 6.89 -4.92 -3.92
CA PHE A 110 6.89 -4.41 -5.28
C PHE A 110 7.58 -3.06 -5.41
N ALA A 111 7.33 -2.17 -4.45
CA ALA A 111 8.00 -0.88 -4.40
C ALA A 111 9.52 -1.03 -4.41
N TYR A 112 10.07 -2.00 -3.67
CA TYR A 112 11.52 -2.27 -3.68
C TYR A 112 12.03 -2.76 -5.04
N SER A 113 11.23 -3.50 -5.81
CA SER A 113 11.65 -4.03 -7.11
C SER A 113 11.63 -2.96 -8.21
N ILE A 114 10.73 -1.98 -8.14
CA ILE A 114 10.64 -0.89 -9.11
C ILE A 114 11.25 0.44 -8.63
N CYS A 115 11.78 0.51 -7.41
CA CYS A 115 12.18 1.78 -6.78
C CYS A 115 13.38 2.48 -7.46
N PRO A 116 13.42 3.82 -7.42
CA PRO A 116 14.62 4.60 -7.74
C PRO A 116 15.79 4.33 -6.79
N LYS A 117 16.99 4.83 -7.13
CA LYS A 117 18.23 4.74 -6.30
C LYS A 117 18.17 5.46 -4.94
N TYR A 118 17.02 5.99 -4.54
CA TYR A 118 16.81 6.82 -3.35
C TYR A 118 15.46 6.53 -2.71
N SER A 119 15.29 6.88 -1.44
CA SER A 119 14.04 6.63 -0.69
C SER A 119 13.41 7.93 -0.19
N ASN A 120 12.10 8.09 -0.34
CA ASN A 120 11.37 9.23 0.21
C ASN A 120 10.74 8.85 1.55
N ILE A 121 11.00 9.64 2.60
CA ILE A 121 10.44 9.40 3.94
C ILE A 121 9.59 10.58 4.36
N TYR A 122 8.35 10.29 4.77
CA TYR A 122 7.42 11.27 5.34
C TYR A 122 7.71 11.53 6.82
N TYR A 123 7.70 12.80 7.22
CA TYR A 123 7.82 13.24 8.60
C TYR A 123 6.48 13.80 9.08
N PRO A 124 5.73 13.07 9.95
CA PRO A 124 4.35 13.42 10.29
C PRO A 124 4.22 14.74 11.07
N LEU A 125 5.17 15.03 11.96
CA LEU A 125 5.13 16.24 12.79
C LEU A 125 5.31 17.53 11.98
N THR A 126 6.20 17.51 10.99
CA THR A 126 6.47 18.66 10.11
C THR A 126 5.65 18.63 8.83
N ARG A 127 4.98 17.52 8.55
CA ARG A 127 4.26 17.25 7.30
C ARG A 127 5.13 17.46 6.05
N THR A 128 6.39 17.06 6.13
CA THR A 128 7.36 17.19 5.04
C THR A 128 7.83 15.83 4.55
N VAL A 129 8.25 15.77 3.28
CA VAL A 129 8.93 14.61 2.72
C VAL A 129 10.41 14.93 2.59
N LYS A 130 11.28 14.01 3.02
CA LYS A 130 12.73 14.11 2.78
C LYS A 130 13.18 12.95 1.92
N GLN A 131 13.93 13.26 0.88
CA GLN A 131 14.59 12.26 0.05
C GLN A 131 15.92 11.86 0.68
N PHE A 132 16.15 10.56 0.78
CA PHE A 132 17.38 9.92 1.22
C PHE A 132 18.14 9.40 0.01
N ASN A 133 19.14 10.16 -0.42
CA ASN A 133 19.88 9.92 -1.65
C ASN A 133 21.40 9.70 -1.43
N ASN A 134 21.86 9.70 -0.18
CA ASN A 134 23.27 9.45 0.14
C ASN A 134 23.45 8.66 1.44
N LYS A 135 24.64 8.05 1.56
CA LYS A 135 25.01 7.16 2.66
C LYS A 135 25.00 7.84 4.02
N GLU A 136 25.36 9.12 4.09
CA GLU A 136 25.45 9.84 5.37
C GLU A 136 24.06 10.11 5.95
N MET A 137 23.11 10.57 5.14
CA MET A 137 21.72 10.76 5.55
C MET A 137 21.10 9.46 6.07
N VAL A 138 21.31 8.36 5.34
CA VAL A 138 20.81 7.03 5.75
C VAL A 138 21.45 6.60 7.08
N LYS A 139 22.77 6.72 7.22
CA LYS A 139 23.48 6.41 8.48
C LYS A 139 22.96 7.22 9.66
N ASN A 140 22.78 8.52 9.47
CA ASN A 140 22.28 9.41 10.52
C ASN A 140 20.87 9.00 10.95
N ARG A 141 19.97 8.68 10.01
CA ARG A 141 18.63 8.20 10.34
C ARG A 141 18.64 6.85 11.06
N VAL A 142 19.47 5.90 10.62
CA VAL A 142 19.64 4.61 11.30
C VAL A 142 20.11 4.83 12.75
N ASN A 143 21.08 5.71 12.97
CA ASN A 143 21.56 6.02 14.33
C ASN A 143 20.48 6.67 15.19
N THR A 144 19.66 7.56 14.63
CA THR A 144 18.50 8.14 15.34
C THR A 144 17.50 7.07 15.73
N LEU A 145 17.12 6.19 14.80
CA LEU A 145 16.18 5.10 15.07
C LEU A 145 16.70 4.12 16.12
N LYS A 146 18.01 3.80 16.10
CA LYS A 146 18.64 2.98 17.15
C LYS A 146 18.48 3.59 18.54
N LYS A 147 18.75 4.89 18.68
CA LYS A 147 18.57 5.61 19.96
C LYS A 147 17.11 5.63 20.42
N GLU A 148 16.17 5.77 19.49
CA GLU A 148 14.73 5.69 19.79
C GLU A 148 14.36 4.28 20.30
N CYS A 149 14.85 3.22 19.65
CA CYS A 149 14.66 1.84 20.11
C CYS A 149 15.28 1.57 21.49
N GLU A 150 16.51 2.04 21.74
CA GLU A 150 17.17 1.96 23.05
C GLU A 150 16.38 2.71 24.14
N GLY A 151 15.73 3.82 23.78
CA GLY A 151 14.80 4.54 24.65
C GLY A 151 13.59 3.68 25.02
N MET A 152 12.92 3.10 24.02
CA MET A 152 11.75 2.23 24.23
C MET A 152 12.10 0.97 25.03
N GLN A 153 13.27 0.37 24.80
CA GLN A 153 13.73 -0.79 25.56
C GLN A 153 13.88 -0.49 27.05
N ARG A 154 14.43 0.68 27.41
CA ARG A 154 14.53 1.11 28.81
C ARG A 154 13.17 1.33 29.46
N GLU A 155 12.18 1.85 28.72
CA GLU A 155 10.82 1.97 29.24
C GLU A 155 10.16 0.59 29.44
N LEU A 156 10.40 -0.36 28.54
CA LEU A 156 9.91 -1.73 28.68
C LEU A 156 10.48 -2.41 29.93
N GLU A 157 11.78 -2.28 30.20
CA GLU A 157 12.42 -2.83 31.40
C GLU A 157 11.79 -2.30 32.70
N LYS A 158 11.43 -1.01 32.75
CA LYS A 158 10.75 -0.42 33.92
C LYS A 158 9.35 -0.99 34.15
N ILE A 159 8.65 -1.37 33.08
CA ILE A 159 7.31 -1.96 33.16
C ILE A 159 7.43 -3.40 33.66
N ILE A 160 8.35 -4.19 33.10
CA ILE A 160 8.57 -5.60 33.46
C ILE A 160 9.03 -5.74 34.93
N ILE A 161 9.88 -4.83 35.44
CA ILE A 161 10.35 -4.88 36.84
C ILE A 161 9.22 -4.59 37.86
N LYS A 162 8.10 -4.00 37.41
CA LYS A 162 6.94 -3.68 38.27
C LYS A 162 5.88 -4.79 38.34
N GLU A 163 5.97 -5.81 37.49
CA GLU A 163 5.15 -7.03 37.54
C GLU A 163 5.84 -8.13 38.36
#